data_AF-A0AAU4I670-F1
#
_entry.id   AF-A0AAU4I670-F1
#
_cell.length_a   1.000
_cell.length_b   1.000
_cell.length_c   1.000
_cell.angle_alpha   90.00
_cell.angle_beta   90.00
_cell.angle_gamma   90.00
#
_symmetry.space_group_name_H-M   'P 1'
#
loop_
_entity.id
_entity.type
_entity.pdbx_description
1 polymer ?
#
loop_
_entity_poly.entity_id
_entity_poly.type
_entity_poly.pdbx_seq_one_letter_code
_entity_poly.pdbx_strand_id
1 'polypeptide(L)'
;MARRNGCLIGCAVAGVLGIGLLVALLFGVGKVIDVADKTLVDQKVYEAVKVGDSEAEVRAKLPSGESFVTSALKDGGPAVPAGSQCSWYLSDSGNGDTVLRFCYKDGKLAEKADYRVK
;
A
#
# COMPACT_ATOMS: atom_id res chain seq x y z
N MET A 1 -43.62 -32.02 -21.52
CA MET A 1 -42.38 -31.82 -20.74
C MET A 1 -41.28 -31.31 -21.66
N ALA A 2 -40.79 -30.08 -21.49
CA ALA A 2 -39.47 -29.65 -21.98
C ALA A 2 -39.07 -28.35 -21.25
N ARG A 3 -38.15 -28.50 -20.29
CA ARG A 3 -37.58 -27.46 -19.44
C ARG A 3 -36.39 -26.89 -20.22
N ARG A 4 -36.44 -25.63 -20.69
CA ARG A 4 -35.28 -24.98 -21.33
C ARG A 4 -34.72 -23.87 -20.44
N ASN A 5 -33.93 -24.30 -19.48
CA ASN A 5 -33.12 -23.45 -18.61
C ASN A 5 -31.84 -23.11 -19.39
N GLY A 6 -31.75 -21.94 -20.03
CA GLY A 6 -30.58 -21.61 -20.85
C GLY A 6 -30.34 -20.12 -21.10
N CYS A 7 -31.04 -19.22 -20.42
CA CYS A 7 -31.01 -17.78 -20.73
C CYS A 7 -30.78 -16.90 -19.50
N LEU A 8 -29.96 -17.34 -18.54
CA LEU A 8 -29.64 -16.52 -17.35
C LEU A 8 -28.15 -16.52 -16.96
N ILE A 9 -27.28 -17.24 -17.69
CA ILE A 9 -25.85 -17.36 -17.35
C ILE A 9 -25.00 -16.32 -18.12
N GLY A 10 -25.54 -15.69 -19.16
CA GLY A 10 -24.79 -14.76 -20.03
C GLY A 10 -24.59 -13.34 -19.47
N CYS A 11 -25.49 -12.82 -18.63
CA CYS A 11 -25.39 -11.44 -18.14
C CYS A 11 -24.46 -11.26 -16.93
N ALA A 12 -24.21 -12.32 -16.15
CA ALA A 12 -23.34 -12.23 -14.98
C ALA A 12 -21.86 -12.16 -15.36
N VAL A 13 -21.45 -12.86 -16.42
CA VAL A 13 -20.03 -12.98 -16.82
C VAL A 13 -19.52 -11.68 -17.46
N ALA A 14 -20.36 -11.00 -18.25
CA ALA A 14 -20.01 -9.72 -18.87
C ALA A 14 -19.83 -8.58 -17.84
N GLY A 15 -20.64 -8.57 -16.77
CA GLY A 15 -20.53 -7.58 -15.69
C GLY A 15 -19.24 -7.73 -14.87
N VAL A 16 -18.84 -8.96 -14.55
CA VAL A 16 -17.62 -9.22 -13.77
C VAL A 16 -16.35 -8.90 -14.58
N LEU A 17 -16.33 -9.22 -15.89
CA LEU A 17 -15.22 -8.86 -16.77
C LEU A 17 -15.09 -7.35 -17.00
N GLY A 18 -16.20 -6.64 -17.14
CA GLY A 18 -16.20 -5.18 -17.32
C GLY A 18 -15.70 -4.42 -16.09
N ILE A 19 -16.14 -4.82 -14.89
CA ILE A 19 -15.66 -4.23 -13.63
C ILE A 19 -14.18 -4.57 -13.41
N GLY A 20 -13.77 -5.82 -13.71
CA GLY A 20 -12.37 -6.23 -13.62
C GLY A 20 -11.44 -5.40 -14.52
N LEU A 21 -11.88 -5.07 -15.75
CA LEU A 21 -11.13 -4.23 -16.70
C LEU A 21 -11.06 -2.76 -16.27
N LEU A 22 -12.12 -2.20 -15.68
CA LEU A 22 -12.13 -0.84 -15.17
C LEU A 22 -11.22 -0.69 -13.94
N VAL A 23 -11.22 -1.67 -13.04
CA VAL A 23 -10.27 -1.74 -11.93
C VAL A 23 -8.84 -1.92 -12.47
N ALA A 24 -8.61 -2.81 -13.44
CA ALA A 24 -7.29 -3.00 -14.04
C ALA A 24 -6.76 -1.76 -14.76
N LEU A 25 -7.62 -0.96 -15.40
CA LEU A 25 -7.22 0.30 -16.06
C LEU A 25 -6.93 1.41 -15.05
N LEU A 26 -7.70 1.52 -13.96
CA LEU A 26 -7.36 2.43 -12.85
C LEU A 26 -6.08 2.01 -12.12
N PHE A 27 -5.79 0.71 -12.03
CA PHE A 27 -4.55 0.16 -11.45
C PHE A 27 -3.35 0.13 -12.40
N GLY A 28 -3.58 0.16 -13.73
CA GLY A 28 -2.54 -0.01 -14.75
C GLY A 28 -1.76 1.28 -15.04
N VAL A 29 -2.40 2.44 -14.94
CA VAL A 29 -1.77 3.72 -15.27
C VAL A 29 -0.82 4.21 -14.15
N GLY A 30 -0.95 3.72 -12.92
CA GLY A 30 -0.02 4.03 -11.82
C GLY A 30 1.31 3.27 -11.85
N LYS A 31 1.47 2.28 -12.75
CA LYS A 31 2.61 1.35 -12.79
C LYS A 31 3.71 1.73 -13.79
N VAL A 32 3.69 2.94 -14.35
CA VAL A 32 4.60 3.35 -15.44
C VAL A 32 5.54 4.50 -15.07
N ILE A 33 5.47 5.06 -13.86
CA ILE A 33 6.36 6.14 -13.44
C ILE A 33 7.47 5.57 -12.53
N ASP A 34 8.64 5.58 -13.14
CA ASP A 34 9.98 5.65 -12.60
C ASP A 34 10.58 4.46 -11.83
N VAL A 35 11.72 4.03 -12.36
CA VAL A 35 12.44 2.83 -11.96
C VAL A 35 13.55 3.20 -10.94
N ALA A 36 13.76 4.49 -10.62
CA ALA A 36 14.83 4.96 -9.73
C ALA A 36 14.39 5.31 -8.29
N ASP A 37 13.14 5.71 -8.03
CA ASP A 37 12.65 6.20 -6.71
C ASP A 37 12.00 5.13 -5.80
N LYS A 38 12.40 3.86 -5.89
CA LYS A 38 11.63 2.73 -5.31
C LYS A 38 11.53 2.67 -3.78
N THR A 39 12.17 3.58 -3.05
CA THR A 39 12.16 3.62 -1.58
C THR A 39 11.64 4.93 -1.01
N LEU A 40 11.37 5.92 -1.86
CA LEU A 40 10.88 7.23 -1.43
C LEU A 40 9.35 7.24 -1.40
N VAL A 41 8.79 7.78 -0.32
CA VAL A 41 7.36 7.98 -0.13
C VAL A 41 7.10 9.47 -0.06
N ASP A 42 6.18 9.96 -0.91
CA ASP A 42 5.71 11.35 -0.83
C ASP A 42 5.07 11.59 0.54
N GLN A 43 5.46 12.68 1.20
CA GLN A 43 4.94 13.07 2.51
C GLN A 43 3.40 13.17 2.54
N LYS A 44 2.78 13.60 1.44
CA LYS A 44 1.32 13.67 1.30
C LYS A 44 0.67 12.29 1.34
N VAL A 45 1.33 11.25 0.84
CA VAL A 45 0.84 9.86 0.94
C VAL A 45 0.84 9.42 2.40
N TYR A 46 1.91 9.73 3.15
CA TYR A 46 1.97 9.46 4.59
C TYR A 46 0.89 10.22 5.39
N GLU A 47 0.62 11.47 5.04
CA GLU A 47 -0.44 12.28 5.67
C GLU A 47 -1.84 11.76 5.35
N ALA A 48 -2.07 11.32 4.11
CA ALA A 48 -3.36 10.79 3.64
C ALA A 48 -3.74 9.45 4.29
N VAL A 49 -2.74 8.65 4.65
CA VAL A 49 -2.92 7.36 5.34
C VAL A 49 -3.25 7.58 6.81
N LYS A 50 -4.27 6.89 7.33
CA LYS A 50 -4.78 7.05 8.69
C LYS A 50 -4.74 5.74 9.48
N VAL A 51 -4.54 5.86 10.80
CA VAL A 51 -4.67 4.72 11.71
C VAL A 51 -6.08 4.14 11.59
N GLY A 52 -6.18 2.82 11.45
CA GLY A 52 -7.40 2.07 11.20
C GLY A 52 -7.64 1.70 9.74
N ASP A 53 -6.93 2.33 8.79
CA ASP A 53 -6.99 1.99 7.36
C ASP A 53 -6.59 0.52 7.13
N SER A 54 -7.13 -0.08 6.07
CA SER A 54 -6.78 -1.45 5.67
C SER A 54 -5.31 -1.52 5.27
N GLU A 55 -4.58 -2.52 5.78
CA GLU A 55 -3.18 -2.76 5.41
C GLU A 55 -3.01 -2.89 3.90
N ALA A 56 -3.95 -3.56 3.22
CA ALA A 56 -3.90 -3.72 1.77
C ALA A 56 -4.05 -2.38 1.03
N GLU A 57 -4.91 -1.49 1.52
CA GLU A 57 -5.12 -0.16 0.92
C GLU A 57 -3.92 0.76 1.16
N VAL A 58 -3.29 0.67 2.35
CA VAL A 58 -2.10 1.43 2.66
C VAL A 58 -0.93 0.94 1.81
N ARG A 59 -0.64 -0.37 1.80
CA ARG A 59 0.45 -0.95 1.01
C ARG A 59 0.28 -0.73 -0.50
N ALA A 60 -0.96 -0.63 -1.00
CA ALA A 60 -1.21 -0.32 -2.41
C ALA A 60 -0.80 1.11 -2.80
N LYS A 61 -0.75 2.05 -1.85
CA LYS A 61 -0.30 3.44 -2.05
C LYS A 61 1.21 3.59 -1.85
N LEU A 62 1.85 2.61 -1.22
CA LEU A 62 3.27 2.63 -0.92
C LEU A 62 4.07 1.94 -2.03
N PRO A 63 5.32 2.35 -2.26
CA PRO A 63 6.18 1.64 -3.19
C PRO A 63 6.39 0.21 -2.70
N SER A 64 6.41 -0.74 -3.63
CA SER A 64 6.63 -2.16 -3.33
C SER A 64 8.04 -2.49 -2.81
N GLY A 65 8.90 -1.47 -2.63
CA GLY A 65 10.29 -1.56 -2.21
C GLY A 65 10.51 -1.68 -0.70
N GLU A 66 9.56 -2.24 0.05
CA GLU A 66 9.56 -2.33 1.53
C GLU A 66 10.81 -3.02 2.12
N SER A 67 11.63 -3.66 1.29
CA SER A 67 12.64 -4.64 1.66
C SER A 67 14.08 -4.13 1.68
N PHE A 68 14.35 -2.89 1.24
CA PHE A 68 15.74 -2.40 1.15
C PHE A 68 16.15 -1.41 2.23
N VAL A 69 15.30 -1.22 3.23
CA VAL A 69 15.60 -0.38 4.38
C VAL A 69 16.34 -1.20 5.44
N THR A 70 17.65 -0.99 5.43
CA THR A 70 18.67 -1.56 6.32
C THR A 70 18.30 -1.42 7.79
N SER A 71 18.75 -2.35 8.63
CA SER A 71 18.63 -2.34 10.10
C SER A 71 18.94 -0.97 10.73
N ALA A 72 19.81 -0.17 10.09
CA ALA A 72 20.13 1.21 10.45
C ALA A 72 18.91 2.13 10.63
N LEU A 73 17.84 1.98 9.83
CA LEU A 73 16.63 2.80 10.00
C LEU A 73 15.84 2.37 11.23
N LYS A 74 15.86 1.08 11.58
CA LYS A 74 15.10 0.51 12.70
C LYS A 74 15.67 0.97 14.05
N ASP A 75 16.98 1.17 14.14
CA ASP A 75 17.67 1.51 15.38
C ASP A 75 17.49 2.99 15.79
N GLY A 76 17.08 3.87 14.87
CA GLY A 76 16.90 5.31 15.13
C GLY A 76 15.48 5.72 15.53
N GLY A 77 14.50 4.82 15.44
CA GLY A 77 13.09 5.14 15.57
C GLY A 77 12.46 4.86 16.94
N PRO A 78 11.21 5.31 17.17
CA PRO A 78 10.41 4.91 18.33
C PRO A 78 10.30 3.38 18.45
N ALA A 79 9.96 2.87 19.64
CA ALA A 79 9.74 1.44 19.82
C ALA A 79 8.61 0.92 18.91
N VAL A 80 8.74 -0.32 18.43
CA VAL A 80 7.72 -1.00 17.62
C VAL A 80 6.62 -1.56 18.55
N PRO A 81 5.34 -1.32 18.25
CA PRO A 81 4.25 -1.89 19.05
C PRO A 81 4.22 -3.42 19.02
N ALA A 82 3.84 -4.04 20.15
CA ALA A 82 3.85 -5.48 20.30
C ALA A 82 2.83 -6.18 19.38
N GLY A 83 3.32 -7.19 18.65
CA GLY A 83 2.52 -7.98 17.71
C GLY A 83 2.17 -7.24 16.42
N SER A 84 2.88 -6.15 16.11
CA SER A 84 2.71 -5.42 14.86
C SER A 84 3.80 -5.79 13.85
N GLN A 85 3.44 -5.78 12.57
CA GLN A 85 4.36 -5.88 11.45
C GLN A 85 4.59 -4.49 10.89
N CYS A 86 5.83 -4.00 10.91
CA CYS A 86 6.14 -2.65 10.45
C CYS A 86 6.93 -2.63 9.14
N SER A 87 6.65 -1.62 8.34
CA SER A 87 7.38 -1.25 7.12
C SER A 87 7.95 0.15 7.29
N TRP A 88 9.16 0.37 6.76
CA TRP A 88 9.86 1.64 6.83
C TRP A 88 10.16 2.14 5.42
N TYR A 89 10.10 3.45 5.24
CA TYR A 89 10.39 4.13 3.98
C TYR A 89 11.12 5.42 4.27
N LEU A 90 11.78 5.98 3.25
CA LEU A 90 12.32 7.33 3.34
C LEU A 90 11.29 8.30 2.77
N SER A 91 11.19 9.48 3.37
CA SER A 91 10.38 10.56 2.80
C SER A 91 11.10 11.14 1.58
N ASP A 92 10.37 11.33 0.50
CA ASP A 92 10.78 12.15 -0.65
C ASP A 92 11.02 13.62 -0.21
N SER A 93 10.29 14.08 0.80
CA SER A 93 10.46 15.45 1.29
C SER A 93 11.74 15.63 2.11
N GLY A 94 12.69 16.42 1.60
CA GLY A 94 13.90 16.87 2.31
C GLY A 94 15.20 16.24 1.80
N ASN A 95 16.16 16.01 2.71
CA ASN A 95 17.49 15.48 2.37
C ASN A 95 17.56 13.93 2.33
N GLY A 96 16.42 13.23 2.45
CA GLY A 96 16.39 11.76 2.52
C GLY A 96 16.65 11.17 3.92
N ASP A 97 16.79 12.00 4.96
CA ASP A 97 17.07 11.55 6.34
C ASP A 97 15.80 11.27 7.16
N THR A 98 14.62 11.58 6.62
CA THR A 98 13.34 11.37 7.30
C THR A 98 12.82 9.97 6.98
N VAL A 99 12.62 9.17 8.02
CA VAL A 99 12.05 7.83 7.95
C VAL A 99 10.56 7.89 8.28
N LEU A 100 9.76 7.21 7.47
CA LEU A 100 8.33 7.02 7.64
C LEU A 100 8.06 5.55 7.96
N ARG A 101 7.55 5.29 9.17
CA ARG A 101 7.19 3.96 9.64
C ARG A 101 5.68 3.78 9.62
N PHE A 102 5.25 2.65 9.10
CA PHE A 102 3.87 2.18 9.15
C PHE A 102 3.85 0.83 9.86
N CYS A 103 3.05 0.69 10.91
CA CYS A 103 2.93 -0.54 11.68
C CYS A 103 1.51 -1.07 11.58
N TYR A 104 1.39 -2.32 11.14
CA TYR A 104 0.12 -3.01 10.91
C TYR A 104 -0.14 -4.06 11.98
N LYS A 105 -1.40 -4.20 12.35
CA LYS A 105 -1.89 -5.23 13.25
C LYS A 105 -3.30 -5.62 12.82
N ASP A 106 -3.59 -6.91 12.83
CA ASP A 106 -4.90 -7.45 12.47
C ASP A 106 -5.41 -6.96 11.09
N GLY A 107 -4.48 -6.80 10.13
CA GLY A 107 -4.77 -6.35 8.76
C GLY A 107 -5.11 -4.86 8.64
N LYS A 108 -4.82 -4.05 9.66
CA LYS A 108 -5.06 -2.60 9.69
C LYS A 108 -3.83 -1.84 10.12
N LEU A 109 -3.72 -0.58 9.71
CA LEU A 109 -2.70 0.32 10.23
C LEU A 109 -2.97 0.62 11.70
N ALA A 110 -2.11 0.12 12.59
CA ALA A 110 -2.22 0.34 14.03
C ALA A 110 -1.53 1.63 14.47
N GLU A 111 -0.41 1.96 13.83
CA GLU A 111 0.38 3.13 14.16
C GLU A 111 1.17 3.61 12.93
N LYS A 112 1.42 4.92 12.87
CA LYS A 112 2.40 5.52 11.98
C LYS A 112 3.31 6.46 12.75
N ALA A 113 4.57 6.53 12.36
CA ALA A 113 5.57 7.40 12.98
C ALA A 113 6.54 7.95 11.93
N ASP A 114 6.92 9.21 12.09
CA ASP A 114 7.97 9.85 11.32
C ASP A 114 9.09 10.32 12.24
N TYR A 115 10.34 10.09 11.84
CA TYR A 115 11.52 10.48 12.61
C TYR A 115 12.71 10.64 11.68
N ARG A 116 13.70 11.43 12.09
CA ARG A 116 14.97 11.54 11.36
C ARG A 116 15.96 10.51 11.88
N VAL A 117 16.70 9.89 10.96
CA VAL A 117 17.95 9.22 11.33
C VAL A 117 19.02 10.28 11.61
N LYS A 118 19.82 10.05 12.66
CA LYS A 118 20.92 10.93 13.06
C LYS A 118 22.24 10.43 12.50
#